data_AF-A0A7S1EGX3-F1
#
_entry.id   AF-A0A7S1EGX3-F1
#
_cell.length_a   1.000
_cell.length_b   1.000
_cell.length_c   1.000
_cell.angle_alpha   90.00
_cell.angle_beta   90.00
_cell.angle_gamma   90.00
#
_symmetry.space_group_name_H-M   'P 1'
#
loop_
_entity.id
_entity.type
_entity.pdbx_description
1 polymer ?
#
loop_
_entity_poly.entity_id
_entity_poly.type
_entity_poly.pdbx_seq_one_letter_code
_entity_poly.pdbx_strand_id
1 'polypeptide(L)'
;WHFLRLLYVKLGVQRCVHDGAPVRPQSVESIAAQLMRDYRGQHVGLLAPLVVNRKGVYTDLAKWAKGRGYTHLRVDGEFLPTSPWPRLDRFKEHTLELPVGDLVISPDKEPELRELLAKALDAGKGVLHLLSPLDGLNLE
;
A
#
# COMPACT_ATOMS: atom_id res chain seq x y z
N TRP A 1 -6.69 17.68 25.75
CA TRP A 1 -6.48 16.57 24.78
C TRP A 1 -5.68 16.98 23.54
N HIS A 2 -6.04 18.04 22.81
CA HIS A 2 -5.31 18.45 21.59
C HIS A 2 -3.80 18.73 21.80
N PHE A 3 -3.41 19.39 22.91
CA PHE A 3 -2.00 19.68 23.19
C PHE A 3 -1.15 18.45 23.55
N LEU A 4 -1.74 17.46 24.25
CA LEU A 4 -1.06 16.21 24.55
C LEU A 4 -0.69 15.46 23.26
N ARG A 5 -1.61 15.40 22.29
CA ARG A 5 -1.32 14.81 20.97
C ARG A 5 -0.12 15.46 20.31
N LEU A 6 -0.05 16.79 20.31
CA LEU A 6 1.08 17.53 19.73
C LEU A 6 2.40 17.27 20.47
N LEU A 7 2.35 17.19 21.81
CA LEU A 7 3.51 16.85 22.63
C LEU A 7 4.06 15.46 22.26
N TYR A 8 3.19 14.45 22.15
CA TYR A 8 3.60 13.09 21.77
C TYR A 8 4.10 12.99 20.33
N VAL A 9 3.52 13.75 19.39
CA VAL A 9 4.02 13.79 18.01
C VAL A 9 5.42 14.39 17.94
N LYS A 10 5.73 15.41 18.76
CA LYS A 10 7.03 16.08 18.73
C LYS A 10 8.11 15.38 19.57
N LEU A 11 7.77 14.85 20.73
CA LEU A 11 8.74 14.34 21.72
C LEU A 11 8.58 12.85 22.04
N GLY A 12 7.49 12.21 21.61
CA GLY A 12 7.23 10.81 21.90
C GLY A 12 8.12 9.87 21.09
N VAL A 13 8.70 8.88 21.75
CA VAL A 13 9.40 7.77 21.09
C VAL A 13 8.43 6.61 20.96
N GLN A 14 8.13 6.22 19.72
CA GLN A 14 7.32 5.03 19.47
C GLN A 14 8.10 3.76 19.84
N ARG A 15 7.43 2.87 20.56
CA ARG A 15 7.95 1.55 20.92
C ARG A 15 6.98 0.48 20.46
N CYS A 16 7.52 -0.65 20.03
CA CYS A 16 6.74 -1.84 19.72
C CYS A 16 6.06 -2.37 21.00
N VAL A 17 4.81 -2.78 20.86
CA VAL A 17 3.97 -3.26 21.99
C VAL A 17 4.33 -4.67 22.44
N HIS A 18 5.07 -5.43 21.62
CA HIS A 18 5.43 -6.81 21.90
C HIS A 18 6.79 -6.94 22.59
N ASP A 19 7.80 -6.17 22.16
CA ASP A 19 9.19 -6.29 22.62
C ASP A 19 9.76 -5.00 23.23
N GLY A 20 9.02 -3.89 23.18
CA GLY A 20 9.46 -2.59 23.70
C GLY A 20 10.57 -1.91 22.91
N ALA A 21 10.99 -2.48 21.77
CA ALA A 21 12.03 -1.93 20.92
C ALA A 21 11.58 -0.59 20.30
N PRO A 22 12.49 0.39 20.13
CA PRO A 22 12.16 1.64 19.46
C PRO A 22 11.82 1.39 18.00
N VAL A 23 10.69 1.95 17.53
CA VAL A 23 10.30 1.90 16.13
C VAL A 23 11.32 2.71 15.31
N ARG A 24 11.88 2.08 14.27
CA ARG A 24 12.87 2.69 13.38
C ARG A 24 12.39 2.62 11.94
N PRO A 25 12.84 3.56 11.07
CA PRO A 25 12.66 3.41 9.64
C PRO A 25 13.21 2.07 9.17
N GLN A 26 12.47 1.38 8.31
CA GLN A 26 12.92 0.14 7.69
C GLN A 26 13.57 0.45 6.35
N SER A 27 14.68 -0.22 6.04
CA SER A 27 15.26 -0.16 4.71
C SER A 27 14.48 -1.06 3.74
N VAL A 28 14.61 -0.81 2.44
CA VAL A 28 13.95 -1.62 1.40
C VAL A 28 14.39 -3.08 1.51
N GLU A 29 15.66 -3.33 1.84
CA GLU A 29 16.24 -4.65 2.05
C GLU A 29 15.64 -5.34 3.27
N SER A 30 15.40 -4.59 4.36
CA SER A 30 14.75 -5.13 5.56
C SER A 30 13.31 -5.56 5.26
N ILE A 31 12.58 -4.75 4.49
CA ILE A 31 11.20 -5.07 4.09
C ILE A 31 11.19 -6.30 3.18
N ALA A 32 12.04 -6.34 2.15
CA ALA A 32 12.14 -7.49 1.25
C ALA A 32 12.48 -8.77 2.02
N ALA A 33 13.48 -8.72 2.91
CA ALA A 33 13.85 -9.86 3.74
C ALA A 33 12.71 -10.30 4.67
N GLN A 34 11.92 -9.37 5.20
CA GLN A 34 10.73 -9.69 6.00
C GLN A 34 9.66 -10.40 5.16
N LEU A 35 9.34 -9.87 3.97
CA LEU A 35 8.36 -10.50 3.08
C LEU A 35 8.76 -11.93 2.69
N MET A 36 10.04 -12.12 2.37
CA MET A 36 10.61 -13.43 2.03
C MET A 36 10.54 -14.46 3.17
N ARG A 37 10.56 -14.00 4.43
CA ARG A 37 10.43 -14.88 5.60
C ARG A 37 8.98 -15.17 5.95
N ASP A 38 8.16 -14.13 6.02
CA ASP A 38 6.83 -14.22 6.63
C ASP A 38 5.75 -14.69 5.64
N TYR A 39 5.94 -14.44 4.33
CA TYR A 39 4.93 -14.70 3.28
C TYR A 39 5.37 -15.72 2.23
N ARG A 40 6.40 -16.52 2.53
CA ARG A 40 6.94 -17.51 1.58
C ARG A 40 5.86 -18.46 1.06
N GLY A 41 5.79 -18.60 -0.27
CA GLY A 41 4.81 -19.44 -0.95
C GLY A 41 3.41 -18.83 -1.09
N GLN A 42 3.18 -17.63 -0.58
CA GLN A 42 1.90 -16.92 -0.70
C GLN A 42 1.91 -15.99 -1.92
N HIS A 43 0.76 -15.91 -2.60
CA HIS A 43 0.51 -14.90 -3.62
C HIS A 43 0.16 -13.57 -2.93
N VAL A 44 0.95 -12.54 -3.18
CA VAL A 44 0.81 -11.23 -2.55
C VAL A 44 0.67 -10.13 -3.59
N GLY A 45 -0.11 -9.10 -3.26
CA GLY A 45 -0.16 -7.84 -3.99
C GLY A 45 0.60 -6.74 -3.25
N LEU A 46 1.41 -5.98 -3.98
CA LEU A 46 2.07 -4.77 -3.47
C LEU A 46 1.26 -3.55 -3.93
N LEU A 47 0.74 -2.80 -2.97
CA LEU A 47 -0.10 -1.63 -3.25
C LEU A 47 0.53 -0.36 -2.71
N ALA A 48 0.45 0.72 -3.48
CA ALA A 48 0.85 2.05 -3.06
C ALA A 48 -0.37 2.85 -2.58
N PRO A 49 -0.47 3.22 -1.29
CA PRO A 49 -1.57 4.04 -0.80
C PRO A 49 -1.46 5.47 -1.33
N LEU A 50 -2.38 5.86 -2.22
CA LEU A 50 -2.42 7.20 -2.79
C LEU A 50 -3.26 8.16 -1.94
N VAL A 51 -4.30 7.63 -1.30
CA VAL A 51 -5.22 8.35 -0.43
C VAL A 51 -5.57 7.46 0.76
N VAL A 52 -5.54 8.00 1.98
CA VAL A 52 -5.88 7.26 3.20
C VAL A 52 -6.84 8.07 4.07
N ASN A 53 -8.04 7.53 4.30
CA ASN A 53 -9.10 8.12 5.13
C ASN A 53 -9.37 9.60 4.80
N ARG A 54 -9.61 9.90 3.52
CA ARG A 54 -9.95 11.26 3.06
C ARG A 54 -11.25 11.27 2.28
N LYS A 55 -11.98 12.37 2.40
CA LYS A 55 -13.22 12.61 1.65
C LYS A 55 -12.93 13.11 0.25
N GLY A 56 -13.62 12.57 -0.76
CA GLY A 56 -13.44 13.01 -2.15
C GLY A 56 -14.01 12.04 -3.18
N VAL A 57 -14.09 12.50 -4.43
CA VAL A 57 -14.59 11.70 -5.57
C VAL A 57 -13.49 11.03 -6.39
N TYR A 58 -12.26 11.54 -6.30
CA TYR A 58 -11.03 11.00 -6.89
C TYR A 58 -11.04 10.69 -8.40
N THR A 59 -11.93 11.32 -9.17
CA THR A 59 -12.02 11.12 -10.63
C THR A 59 -10.71 11.44 -11.37
N ASP A 60 -10.00 12.49 -10.96
CA ASP A 60 -8.73 12.86 -11.60
C ASP A 60 -7.60 11.89 -11.27
N LEU A 61 -7.63 11.29 -10.07
CA LEU A 61 -6.70 10.23 -9.67
C LEU A 61 -6.91 8.97 -10.52
N ALA A 62 -8.18 8.59 -10.75
CA ALA A 62 -8.50 7.47 -11.63
C ALA A 62 -8.07 7.71 -13.07
N LYS A 63 -8.28 8.92 -13.61
CA LYS A 63 -7.78 9.32 -14.93
C LYS A 63 -6.24 9.28 -15.01
N TRP A 64 -5.57 9.76 -13.96
CA TRP A 64 -4.11 9.72 -13.85
C TRP A 64 -3.58 8.28 -13.85
N ALA A 65 -4.26 7.37 -13.14
CA ALA A 65 -3.90 5.96 -13.08
C ALA A 65 -4.11 5.29 -14.45
N LYS A 66 -5.26 5.52 -15.08
CA LYS A 66 -5.54 5.07 -16.45
C LYS A 66 -4.49 5.55 -17.44
N GLY A 67 -4.09 6.82 -17.37
CA GLY A 67 -3.08 7.41 -18.25
C GLY A 67 -1.68 6.78 -18.11
N ARG A 68 -1.43 6.07 -17.00
CA ARG A 68 -0.20 5.29 -16.75
C ARG A 68 -0.36 3.80 -17.07
N GLY A 69 -1.51 3.37 -17.59
CA GLY A 69 -1.78 1.98 -17.95
C GLY A 69 -2.38 1.13 -16.83
N TYR A 70 -2.72 1.70 -15.67
CA TYR A 70 -3.36 0.94 -14.60
C TYR A 70 -4.84 0.69 -14.90
N THR A 71 -5.25 -0.57 -14.87
CA THR A 71 -6.61 -1.01 -15.16
C THR A 71 -7.54 -0.86 -13.94
N HIS A 72 -7.00 -1.02 -12.72
CA HIS A 72 -7.77 -1.00 -11.48
C HIS A 72 -7.11 -0.15 -10.40
N LEU A 73 -7.94 0.33 -9.46
CA LEU A 73 -7.54 0.86 -8.16
C LEU A 73 -8.26 0.07 -7.08
N ARG A 74 -7.61 -0.18 -5.94
CA ARG A 74 -8.30 -0.71 -4.77
C ARG A 74 -8.89 0.45 -3.97
N VAL A 75 -10.21 0.50 -3.86
CA VAL A 75 -10.95 1.53 -3.16
C VAL A 75 -11.72 0.88 -2.02
N ASP A 76 -11.43 1.29 -0.79
CA ASP A 76 -12.09 0.77 0.42
C ASP A 76 -12.07 -0.76 0.55
N GLY A 77 -11.01 -1.38 0.01
CA GLY A 77 -10.83 -2.83 0.01
C GLY A 77 -11.31 -3.55 -1.25
N GLU A 78 -12.00 -2.87 -2.17
CA GLU A 78 -12.53 -3.46 -3.40
C GLU A 78 -11.77 -2.96 -4.64
N PHE A 79 -11.50 -3.84 -5.60
CA PHE A 79 -10.87 -3.44 -6.86
C PHE A 79 -11.90 -2.85 -7.83
N LEU A 80 -11.75 -1.56 -8.14
CA LEU A 80 -12.62 -0.83 -9.04
C LEU A 80 -11.85 -0.47 -10.32
N PRO A 81 -12.47 -0.61 -11.51
CA PRO A 81 -11.81 -0.30 -12.77
C PRO A 81 -11.55 1.21 -12.88
N THR A 82 -10.41 1.61 -13.45
CA THR A 82 -10.10 3.03 -13.72
C THR A 82 -10.96 3.62 -14.85
N SER A 83 -11.65 2.76 -15.62
CA SER A 83 -12.55 3.14 -16.71
C SER A 83 -13.53 2.00 -17.05
N PRO A 84 -14.85 2.18 -16.89
CA PRO A 84 -15.54 3.36 -16.35
C PRO A 84 -15.32 3.53 -14.84
N TRP A 85 -15.03 4.75 -14.38
CA TRP A 85 -14.81 5.02 -12.96
C TRP A 85 -16.15 5.19 -12.21
N PRO A 86 -16.38 4.45 -11.10
CA PRO A 86 -17.58 4.60 -10.30
C PRO A 86 -17.59 5.93 -9.55
N ARG A 87 -18.79 6.47 -9.29
CA ARG A 87 -18.93 7.74 -8.56
C ARG A 87 -18.82 7.50 -7.05
N LEU A 88 -17.69 7.86 -6.48
CA LEU A 88 -17.48 7.82 -5.02
C LEU A 88 -18.28 8.92 -4.31
N ASP A 89 -18.61 8.68 -3.04
CA ASP A 89 -19.37 9.62 -2.21
C ASP A 89 -18.44 10.69 -1.65
N ARG A 90 -18.63 11.94 -2.10
CA ARG A 90 -17.78 13.07 -1.69
C ARG A 90 -17.74 13.33 -0.18
N PHE A 91 -18.69 12.81 0.60
CA PHE A 91 -18.78 13.05 2.04
C PHE A 91 -18.25 11.91 2.91
N LYS A 92 -18.00 10.74 2.31
CA LYS A 92 -17.42 9.59 2.99
C LYS A 92 -15.91 9.60 2.86
N GLU A 93 -15.25 9.08 3.88
CA GLU A 93 -13.81 8.85 3.82
C GLU A 93 -13.54 7.62 2.98
N HIS A 94 -12.55 7.73 2.10
CA HIS A 94 -12.11 6.67 1.22
C HIS A 94 -10.61 6.44 1.39
N THR A 95 -10.19 5.19 1.18
CA THR A 95 -8.80 4.78 1.02
C THR A 95 -8.61 4.24 -0.38
N LEU A 96 -7.68 4.81 -1.13
CA LEU A 96 -7.37 4.44 -2.51
C LEU A 96 -5.93 3.97 -2.61
N GLU A 97 -5.76 2.76 -3.10
CA GLU A 97 -4.47 2.09 -3.23
C GLU A 97 -4.26 1.70 -4.70
N LEU A 98 -3.06 1.97 -5.20
CA LEU A 98 -2.64 1.62 -6.55
C LEU A 98 -2.02 0.23 -6.54
N PRO A 99 -2.58 -0.77 -7.23
CA PRO A 99 -1.95 -2.08 -7.40
C PRO A 99 -0.71 -1.90 -8.29
N VAL A 100 0.48 -2.06 -7.71
CA VAL A 100 1.76 -1.87 -8.42
C VAL A 100 2.17 -3.16 -9.13
N GLY A 101 1.88 -4.29 -8.50
CA GLY A 101 2.07 -5.63 -9.05
C GLY A 101 1.83 -6.68 -8.00
N ASP A 102 1.88 -7.93 -8.42
CA ASP A 102 1.66 -9.10 -7.60
C ASP A 102 2.66 -10.20 -7.96
N LEU A 103 2.97 -11.05 -6.98
CA LEU A 103 3.81 -12.22 -7.20
C LEU A 103 3.59 -13.26 -6.11
N VAL A 104 3.94 -14.51 -6.41
CA VAL A 104 4.15 -15.53 -5.38
C VAL A 104 5.51 -15.31 -4.75
N ILE A 105 5.58 -15.21 -3.43
CA ILE A 105 6.85 -14.97 -2.73
C ILE A 105 7.71 -16.25 -2.78
N SER A 106 8.78 -16.21 -3.55
CA SER A 106 9.74 -17.30 -3.69
C SER A 106 11.15 -16.79 -3.97
N PRO A 107 12.22 -17.55 -3.63
CA PRO A 107 13.61 -17.09 -3.81
C PRO A 107 13.98 -16.75 -5.25
N ASP A 108 13.40 -17.44 -6.23
CA ASP A 108 13.58 -17.19 -7.66
C ASP A 108 12.97 -15.85 -8.11
N LYS A 109 11.95 -15.35 -7.40
CA LYS A 109 11.28 -14.07 -7.69
C LYS A 109 11.79 -12.91 -6.83
N GLU A 110 12.87 -13.10 -6.04
CA GLU A 110 13.41 -12.03 -5.20
C GLU A 110 13.81 -10.75 -5.99
N PRO A 111 14.44 -10.83 -7.18
CA PRO A 111 14.75 -9.64 -7.96
C PRO A 111 13.49 -8.85 -8.36
N GLU A 112 12.45 -9.57 -8.82
CA GLU A 112 11.15 -9.00 -9.20
C GLU A 112 10.45 -8.35 -8.00
N LEU A 113 10.45 -9.02 -6.83
CA LEU A 113 9.93 -8.48 -5.59
C LEU A 113 10.57 -7.13 -5.25
N ARG A 114 11.90 -7.03 -5.36
CA ARG A 114 12.63 -5.79 -5.04
C ARG A 114 12.27 -4.66 -6.00
N GLU A 115 12.10 -4.95 -7.28
CA GLU A 115 11.67 -3.96 -8.27
C GLU A 115 10.25 -3.46 -8.00
N LEU A 116 9.31 -4.37 -7.73
CA LEU A 116 7.93 -4.01 -7.39
C LEU A 116 7.87 -3.23 -6.07
N LEU A 117 8.66 -3.64 -5.08
CA LEU A 117 8.74 -2.96 -3.79
C LEU A 117 9.25 -1.52 -3.94
N ALA A 118 10.32 -1.31 -4.73
CA ALA A 118 10.85 0.02 -5.01
C ALA A 118 9.80 0.91 -5.71
N LYS A 119 9.12 0.38 -6.74
CA LYS A 119 8.04 1.10 -7.45
C LYS A 119 6.86 1.45 -6.51
N ALA A 120 6.47 0.52 -5.64
CA ALA A 120 5.36 0.72 -4.72
C ALA A 120 5.68 1.77 -3.65
N LEU A 121 6.90 1.71 -3.09
CA LEU A 121 7.37 2.71 -2.13
C LEU A 121 7.50 4.10 -2.76
N ASP A 122 7.98 4.21 -4.00
CA ASP A 122 8.05 5.49 -4.72
C ASP A 122 6.65 6.09 -4.90
N ALA A 123 5.72 5.32 -5.46
CA ALA A 123 4.35 5.76 -5.69
C ALA A 123 3.60 6.10 -4.38
N GLY A 124 3.86 5.35 -3.30
CA GLY A 124 3.25 5.51 -1.98
C GLY A 124 4.01 6.44 -1.04
N LYS A 125 5.03 7.16 -1.53
CA LYS A 125 5.85 8.12 -0.75
C LYS A 125 6.48 7.51 0.52
N GLY A 126 7.06 6.33 0.36
CA GLY A 126 7.73 5.58 1.43
C GLY A 126 6.80 4.64 2.21
N VAL A 127 5.53 4.53 1.81
CA VAL A 127 4.56 3.60 2.41
C VAL A 127 4.12 2.61 1.34
N LEU A 128 3.99 1.34 1.72
CA LEU A 128 3.28 0.32 0.94
C LEU A 128 2.24 -0.37 1.81
N HIS A 129 1.21 -0.90 1.18
CA HIS A 129 0.33 -1.89 1.78
C HIS A 129 0.55 -3.23 1.09
N LEU A 130 0.69 -4.28 1.90
CA LEU A 130 0.78 -5.65 1.43
C LEU A 130 -0.60 -6.29 1.53
N LEU A 131 -1.09 -6.87 0.44
CA LEU A 131 -2.30 -7.67 0.42
C LEU A 131 -1.92 -9.14 0.29
N SER A 132 -2.30 -9.95 1.28
CA SER A 132 -2.05 -11.39 1.27
C SER A 132 -3.16 -12.12 2.05
N PRO A 133 -3.71 -13.22 1.50
CA PRO A 133 -3.51 -13.72 0.15
C PRO A 133 -4.22 -12.84 -0.90
N LEU A 134 -3.66 -12.77 -2.12
CA LEU A 134 -4.29 -12.08 -3.25
C LEU A 134 -5.26 -13.01 -3.99
N ASP A 135 -6.32 -13.45 -3.34
CA ASP A 135 -7.26 -14.42 -3.93
C ASP A 135 -8.32 -13.78 -4.85
N GLY A 136 -8.26 -12.46 -5.07
CA GLY A 136 -9.34 -11.67 -5.67
C GLY A 136 -9.04 -10.96 -7.00
N LEU A 137 -7.84 -11.10 -7.55
CA LEU A 137 -7.45 -10.48 -8.83
C LEU A 137 -6.54 -11.41 -9.63
N ASN A 138 -7.08 -12.05 -10.67
CA ASN A 138 -6.27 -12.47 -11.80
C ASN A 138 -6.06 -11.23 -12.67
N LEU A 139 -4.92 -10.55 -12.50
CA LEU A 139 -4.47 -9.54 -13.46
C LEU A 139 -3.92 -10.32 -14.67
N GLU A 140 -4.81 -10.69 -15.60
CA GLU A 140 -4.42 -11.07 -16.97
C GLU A 140 -3.91 -9.86 -17.76
#